data_AF-A0A2S5CFG1-F1
#
_entry.id   AF-A0A2S5CFG1-F1
#
_cell.length_a   1.000
_cell.length_b   1.000
_cell.length_c   1.000
_cell.angle_alpha   90.00
_cell.angle_beta   90.00
_cell.angle_gamma   90.00
#
_symmetry.space_group_name_H-M   'P 1'
#
loop_
_entity.id
_entity.type
_entity.pdbx_description
1 polymer ?
#
loop_
_entity_poly.entity_id
_entity_poly.type
_entity_poly.pdbx_seq_one_letter_code
_entity_poly.pdbx_strand_id
1 'polypeptide(L)'
;MVSRVLAEDGEVLAQWLLLTNVTDVDAATIALWYYWRWQIECFFKLVKSAGHQLEAWQQESALAIAKRLLVASMACVTVWEIAADNRPEAAELRNFLIKLSGRQMRHKQAFSNPALLAGLWVFLAMSKIMDAYSQEELEGFKATAKQFLGEVV
;
A
#
# COMPACT_ATOMS: atom_id res chain seq x y z
N MET A 1 20.83 -24.20 9.41
CA MET A 1 22.05 -23.51 8.89
C MET A 1 22.28 -22.21 9.67
N VAL A 2 23.52 -21.71 9.73
CA VAL A 2 23.83 -20.39 10.29
C VAL A 2 24.07 -19.42 9.14
N SER A 3 23.39 -18.28 9.14
CA SER A 3 23.60 -17.19 8.18
C SER A 3 23.95 -15.90 8.91
N ARG A 4 24.79 -15.05 8.32
CA ARG A 4 25.19 -13.75 8.86
C ARG A 4 24.90 -12.67 7.83
N VAL A 5 24.26 -11.60 8.28
CA VAL A 5 24.08 -10.37 7.51
C VAL A 5 25.22 -9.44 7.90
N LEU A 6 25.97 -8.98 6.89
CA LEU A 6 27.13 -8.12 7.09
C LEU A 6 26.86 -6.72 6.53
N ALA A 7 27.42 -5.70 7.17
CA ALA A 7 27.54 -4.35 6.62
C ALA A 7 28.66 -4.30 5.57
N GLU A 8 28.74 -3.18 4.84
CA GLU A 8 29.78 -2.97 3.82
C GLU A 8 31.21 -3.00 4.39
N ASP A 9 31.38 -2.63 5.65
CA ASP A 9 32.65 -2.67 6.39
C ASP A 9 32.95 -4.03 7.03
N GLY A 10 32.07 -5.02 6.85
CA GLY A 10 32.19 -6.37 7.40
C GLY A 10 31.63 -6.54 8.83
N GLU A 11 31.02 -5.51 9.42
CA GLU A 11 30.33 -5.65 10.71
C GLU A 11 29.16 -6.64 10.61
N VAL A 12 29.02 -7.52 11.60
CA VAL A 12 27.88 -8.45 11.66
C VAL A 12 26.64 -7.71 12.15
N LEU A 13 25.74 -7.36 11.23
CA LEU A 13 24.46 -6.72 11.53
C LEU A 13 23.46 -7.68 12.18
N ALA A 14 23.49 -8.96 11.77
CA ALA A 14 22.62 -9.99 12.34
C ALA A 14 23.22 -11.39 12.13
N GLN A 15 22.90 -12.30 13.04
CA GLN A 15 23.17 -13.73 12.90
C GLN A 15 21.86 -14.52 13.04
N TRP A 16 21.59 -15.42 12.11
CA TRP A 16 20.37 -16.23 12.07
C TRP A 16 20.70 -17.72 12.11
N LEU A 17 19.99 -18.46 12.95
CA LEU A 17 19.93 -19.91 12.90
C LEU A 17 18.60 -20.29 12.24
N LEU A 18 18.65 -20.73 10.98
CA LEU A 18 17.46 -21.05 10.20
C LEU A 18 17.27 -22.57 10.14
N LEU A 19 16.08 -23.00 10.54
CA LEU A 19 15.57 -24.36 10.38
C LEU A 19 14.64 -24.38 9.16
N THR A 20 14.85 -25.31 8.25
CA THR A 20 14.12 -25.39 6.98
C THR A 20 13.93 -26.85 6.58
N ASN A 21 12.79 -27.15 5.97
CA ASN A 21 12.50 -28.43 5.33
C ASN A 21 12.78 -28.40 3.81
N VAL A 22 13.24 -27.26 3.28
CA VAL A 22 13.61 -27.12 1.87
C VAL A 22 14.98 -27.76 1.65
N THR A 23 15.04 -28.70 0.71
CA THR A 23 16.28 -29.34 0.22
C THR A 23 16.69 -28.75 -1.12
N ASP A 24 17.92 -29.02 -1.56
CA ASP A 24 18.41 -28.72 -2.93
C ASP A 24 18.47 -27.23 -3.31
N VAL A 25 18.54 -26.36 -2.31
CA VAL A 25 18.69 -24.91 -2.46
C VAL A 25 19.85 -24.45 -1.58
N ASP A 26 20.66 -23.52 -2.06
CA ASP A 26 21.79 -23.02 -1.30
C ASP A 26 21.35 -22.20 -0.06
N ALA A 27 22.25 -22.11 0.92
CA ALA A 27 21.99 -21.40 2.17
C ALA A 27 21.75 -19.90 1.97
N ALA A 28 22.34 -19.30 0.93
CA ALA A 28 22.20 -17.87 0.65
C ALA A 28 20.77 -17.55 0.18
N THR A 29 20.20 -18.40 -0.66
CA THR A 29 18.84 -18.29 -1.18
C THR A 29 17.82 -18.48 -0.06
N ILE A 30 18.02 -19.46 0.83
CA ILE A 30 17.14 -19.65 1.99
C ILE A 30 17.21 -18.43 2.93
N ALA A 31 18.40 -17.86 3.14
CA ALA A 31 18.57 -16.63 3.92
C ALA A 31 17.88 -15.43 3.25
N LEU A 32 17.93 -15.33 1.91
CA LEU A 32 17.23 -14.30 1.14
C LEU A 32 15.70 -14.43 1.25
N TRP A 33 15.16 -15.64 1.17
CA TRP A 33 13.73 -15.87 1.40
C TRP A 33 13.31 -15.49 2.83
N TYR A 34 14.12 -15.84 3.83
CA TYR A 34 13.88 -15.43 5.20
C TYR A 34 13.98 -13.90 5.37
N TYR A 35 14.88 -13.25 4.64
CA TYR A 35 14.96 -11.78 4.60
C TYR A 35 13.67 -11.17 4.06
N TRP A 36 13.09 -11.73 2.99
CA TRP A 36 11.79 -11.28 2.45
C TRP A 36 10.62 -11.47 3.41
N ARG A 37 10.75 -12.29 4.47
CA ARG A 37 9.76 -12.37 5.54
C ARG A 37 9.41 -10.98 6.09
N TRP A 38 10.39 -10.06 6.16
CA TRP A 38 10.15 -8.71 6.65
C TRP A 38 9.16 -7.90 5.79
N GLN A 39 8.95 -8.28 4.52
CA GLN A 39 7.98 -7.58 3.68
C GLN A 39 6.56 -7.64 4.27
N ILE A 40 6.20 -8.70 5.00
CA ILE A 40 4.90 -8.83 5.66
C ILE A 40 4.60 -7.71 6.67
N GLU A 41 5.64 -7.11 7.25
CA GLU A 41 5.46 -5.98 8.18
C GLU A 41 4.86 -4.76 7.47
N CYS A 42 5.15 -4.58 6.18
CA CYS A 42 4.54 -3.50 5.40
C CYS A 42 3.03 -3.74 5.23
N PHE A 43 2.58 -4.99 5.14
CA PHE A 43 1.15 -5.34 5.05
C PHE A 43 0.47 -5.03 6.38
N PHE A 44 1.03 -5.52 7.48
CA PHE A 44 0.48 -5.23 8.81
C PHE A 44 0.46 -3.75 9.12
N LYS A 45 1.48 -2.99 8.71
CA LYS A 45 1.51 -1.54 8.83
C LYS A 45 0.37 -0.87 8.06
N LEU A 46 0.09 -1.29 6.84
CA LEU A 46 -1.03 -0.75 6.05
C LEU A 46 -2.38 -1.08 6.69
N VAL A 47 -2.57 -2.32 7.12
CA VAL A 47 -3.83 -2.76 7.72
C VAL A 47 -4.08 -2.04 9.05
N LYS A 48 -3.08 -2.00 9.95
CA LYS A 48 -3.26 -1.52 11.32
C LYS A 48 -3.32 -0.01 11.46
N SER A 49 -2.41 0.74 10.84
CA SER A 49 -2.23 2.16 11.18
C SER A 49 -2.07 3.10 9.99
N ALA A 50 -1.31 2.72 8.96
CA ALA A 50 -0.96 3.62 7.86
C ALA A 50 -1.96 3.62 6.67
N GLY A 51 -2.95 2.72 6.70
CA GLY A 51 -3.93 2.53 5.63
C GLY A 51 -5.36 2.44 6.14
N HIS A 52 -5.75 1.29 6.72
CA HIS A 52 -7.15 0.98 7.05
C HIS A 52 -7.54 1.20 8.52
N GLN A 53 -6.59 1.57 9.39
CA GLN A 53 -6.81 1.85 10.82
C GLN A 53 -7.60 0.74 11.52
N LEU A 54 -7.18 -0.52 11.33
CA LEU A 54 -7.89 -1.68 11.87
C LEU A 54 -8.16 -1.58 13.38
N GLU A 55 -7.24 -0.99 14.14
CA GLU A 55 -7.36 -0.86 15.60
C GLU A 55 -8.43 0.17 16.02
N ALA A 56 -8.87 1.04 15.10
CA ALA A 56 -9.95 2.01 15.31
C ALA A 56 -11.32 1.51 14.82
N TRP A 57 -11.41 0.26 14.38
CA TRP A 57 -12.65 -0.33 13.91
C TRP A 57 -13.63 -0.55 15.06
N GLN A 58 -14.89 -0.16 14.87
CA GLN A 58 -15.96 -0.28 15.86
C GLN A 58 -16.96 -1.40 15.50
N GLN A 59 -16.53 -2.42 14.77
CA GLN A 59 -17.38 -3.57 14.47
C GLN A 59 -17.60 -4.42 15.73
N GLU A 60 -18.85 -4.69 16.08
CA GLU A 60 -19.23 -5.39 17.32
C GLU A 60 -19.27 -6.92 17.20
N SER A 61 -18.98 -7.48 16.02
CA SER A 61 -18.95 -8.94 15.82
C SER A 61 -17.73 -9.40 15.04
N ALA A 62 -17.26 -10.60 15.37
CA ALA A 62 -16.14 -11.24 14.69
C ALA A 62 -16.40 -11.40 13.18
N LEU A 63 -17.63 -11.73 12.78
CA LEU A 63 -17.99 -11.86 11.37
C LEU A 63 -17.91 -10.53 10.62
N ALA A 64 -18.34 -9.42 11.24
CA ALA A 64 -18.25 -8.10 10.63
C ALA A 64 -16.79 -7.66 10.48
N ILE A 65 -15.95 -7.91 11.49
CA ILE A 65 -14.50 -7.67 11.42
C ILE A 65 -13.88 -8.51 10.29
N ALA A 66 -14.18 -9.80 10.22
CA ALA A 66 -13.64 -10.70 9.20
C ALA A 66 -14.00 -10.23 7.78
N LYS A 67 -15.27 -9.88 7.52
CA LYS A 67 -15.72 -9.37 6.22
C LYS A 67 -14.97 -8.10 5.81
N ARG A 68 -14.83 -7.14 6.73
CA ARG A 68 -14.09 -5.89 6.46
C ARG A 68 -12.60 -6.15 6.25
N LEU A 69 -12.03 -7.06 7.02
CA LEU A 69 -10.63 -7.46 6.92
C LEU A 69 -10.32 -8.09 5.57
N LEU A 70 -11.21 -8.91 5.00
CA LEU A 70 -11.02 -9.47 3.66
C LEU A 70 -10.88 -8.36 2.60
N VAL A 71 -11.77 -7.37 2.62
CA VAL A 71 -11.71 -6.25 1.65
C VAL A 71 -10.47 -5.39 1.87
N ALA A 72 -10.14 -5.05 3.12
CA ALA A 72 -8.94 -4.29 3.46
C ALA A 72 -7.65 -5.02 3.04
N SER A 73 -7.61 -6.35 3.23
CA SER A 73 -6.47 -7.18 2.84
C SER A 73 -6.28 -7.18 1.33
N MET A 74 -7.37 -7.31 0.56
CA MET A 74 -7.32 -7.24 -0.90
C MET A 74 -6.80 -5.89 -1.40
N ALA A 75 -7.25 -4.77 -0.80
CA ALA A 75 -6.74 -3.45 -1.16
C ALA A 75 -5.22 -3.32 -0.86
N CYS A 76 -4.76 -3.88 0.26
CA CYS A 76 -3.35 -3.88 0.62
C CYS A 76 -2.50 -4.72 -0.35
N VAL A 77 -2.97 -5.91 -0.74
CA VAL A 77 -2.28 -6.77 -1.73
C VAL A 77 -2.26 -6.11 -3.12
N THR A 78 -3.35 -5.48 -3.54
CA THR A 78 -3.41 -4.74 -4.81
C THR A 78 -2.34 -3.64 -4.86
N VAL A 79 -2.18 -2.89 -3.76
CA VAL A 79 -1.13 -1.87 -3.65
C VAL A 79 0.27 -2.48 -3.70
N TRP A 80 0.47 -3.66 -3.13
CA TRP A 80 1.74 -4.37 -3.21
C TRP A 80 2.07 -4.82 -4.63
N GLU A 81 1.09 -5.33 -5.38
CA GLU A 81 1.27 -5.69 -6.78
C GLU A 81 1.69 -4.46 -7.60
N ILE A 82 0.99 -3.33 -7.43
CA ILE A 82 1.35 -2.05 -8.07
C ILE A 82 2.75 -1.59 -7.66
N ALA A 83 3.14 -1.79 -6.40
CA ALA A 83 4.46 -1.41 -5.89
C ALA A 83 5.58 -2.30 -6.43
N ALA A 84 5.33 -3.60 -6.61
CA ALA A 84 6.32 -4.59 -7.04
C ALA A 84 6.50 -4.64 -8.57
N ASP A 85 5.53 -4.12 -9.33
CA ASP A 85 5.57 -4.15 -10.79
C ASP A 85 6.58 -3.15 -11.38
N ASN A 86 7.60 -3.67 -12.06
CA ASN A 86 8.69 -2.87 -12.63
C ASN A 86 8.41 -2.36 -14.05
N ARG A 87 7.23 -2.64 -14.62
CA ARG A 87 6.88 -2.16 -15.95
C ARG A 87 6.69 -0.63 -15.98
N PRO A 88 6.98 0.04 -17.12
CA PRO A 88 6.80 1.48 -17.27
C PRO A 88 5.38 1.96 -16.92
N GLU A 89 4.35 1.21 -17.32
CA GLU A 89 2.94 1.53 -17.10
C GLU A 89 2.61 1.55 -15.59
N ALA A 90 3.19 0.62 -14.83
CA ALA A 90 3.05 0.60 -13.38
C ALA A 90 3.77 1.78 -12.71
N ALA A 91 4.89 2.22 -13.27
CA ALA A 91 5.59 3.43 -12.79
C ALA A 91 4.76 4.69 -13.02
N GLU A 92 4.12 4.82 -14.18
CA GLU A 92 3.18 5.92 -14.47
C GLU A 92 1.99 5.90 -13.50
N LEU A 93 1.39 4.73 -13.30
CA LEU A 93 0.30 4.55 -12.34
C LEU A 93 0.74 4.95 -10.93
N ARG A 94 1.89 4.50 -10.44
CA ARG A 94 2.42 4.90 -9.12
C ARG A 94 2.56 6.41 -9.00
N ASN A 95 3.13 7.07 -10.01
CA ASN A 95 3.30 8.51 -10.01
C ASN A 95 1.96 9.25 -9.96
N PHE A 96 0.97 8.77 -10.72
CA PHE A 96 -0.39 9.30 -10.70
C PHE A 96 -1.06 9.12 -9.33
N LEU A 97 -0.99 7.92 -8.74
CA LEU A 97 -1.57 7.64 -7.42
C LEU A 97 -0.93 8.50 -6.32
N ILE A 98 0.38 8.74 -6.37
CA ILE A 98 1.06 9.63 -5.40
C ILE A 98 0.53 11.05 -5.50
N LYS A 99 0.34 11.58 -6.72
CA LYS A 99 -0.26 12.91 -6.92
C LYS A 99 -1.65 12.98 -6.32
N LEU A 100 -2.49 11.97 -6.58
CA LEU A 100 -3.85 11.89 -6.01
C LEU A 100 -3.86 11.74 -4.49
N SER A 101 -2.85 11.08 -3.91
CA SER A 101 -2.79 10.84 -2.48
C SER A 101 -2.63 12.12 -1.65
N GLY A 102 -2.15 13.21 -2.26
CA GLY A 102 -1.81 14.45 -1.56
C GLY A 102 -0.63 14.33 -0.59
N ARG A 103 0.05 13.17 -0.54
CA ARG A 103 1.15 12.92 0.40
C ARG A 103 2.49 13.34 -0.18
N GLN A 104 3.28 14.07 0.59
CA GLN A 104 4.64 14.43 0.23
C GLN A 104 5.61 13.28 0.50
N MET A 105 6.44 12.95 -0.49
CA MET A 105 7.46 11.91 -0.36
C MET A 105 8.74 12.46 0.29
N ARG A 106 9.46 11.59 1.01
CA ARG A 106 10.80 11.92 1.54
C ARG A 106 11.81 12.01 0.40
N HIS A 107 12.89 12.75 0.63
CA HIS A 107 14.01 12.85 -0.32
C HIS A 107 14.53 11.45 -0.71
N LYS A 108 14.74 11.23 -2.01
CA LYS A 108 15.11 9.94 -2.64
C LYS A 108 14.10 8.80 -2.55
N GLN A 109 12.91 9.01 -1.96
CA GLN A 109 11.87 8.00 -1.92
C GLN A 109 10.86 8.24 -3.04
N ALA A 110 10.85 7.37 -4.05
CA ALA A 110 9.96 7.52 -5.20
C ALA A 110 8.48 7.37 -4.82
N PHE A 111 8.17 6.42 -3.93
CA PHE A 111 6.81 6.15 -3.46
C PHE A 111 6.81 5.50 -2.07
N SER A 112 5.61 5.41 -1.47
CA SER A 112 5.37 4.59 -0.30
C SER A 112 4.02 3.87 -0.42
N ASN A 113 3.92 2.63 0.07
CA ASN A 113 2.66 1.87 0.01
C ASN A 113 1.46 2.63 0.63
N PRO A 114 1.62 3.35 1.76
CA PRO A 114 0.51 4.15 2.29
C PRO A 114 0.04 5.28 1.36
N ALA A 115 0.95 5.89 0.58
CA ALA A 115 0.58 6.91 -0.40
C ALA A 115 -0.12 6.28 -1.61
N LEU A 116 0.38 5.14 -2.09
CA LEU A 116 -0.28 4.39 -3.16
C LEU A 116 -1.71 3.98 -2.77
N LEU A 117 -1.91 3.48 -1.55
CA LEU A 117 -3.23 3.11 -1.06
C LEU A 117 -4.19 4.31 -0.98
N ALA A 118 -3.72 5.45 -0.45
CA ALA A 118 -4.52 6.67 -0.38
C ALA A 118 -4.89 7.20 -1.77
N GLY A 119 -3.93 7.19 -2.72
CA GLY A 119 -4.18 7.54 -4.11
C GLY A 119 -5.17 6.60 -4.80
N LEU A 120 -5.04 5.29 -4.56
CA LEU A 120 -5.92 4.28 -5.14
C LEU A 120 -7.37 4.47 -4.70
N TRP A 121 -7.59 4.80 -3.42
CA TRP A 121 -8.92 5.14 -2.93
C TRP A 121 -9.55 6.30 -3.69
N VAL A 122 -8.80 7.40 -3.86
CA VAL A 122 -9.27 8.58 -4.61
C VAL A 122 -9.57 8.23 -6.07
N PHE A 123 -8.68 7.48 -6.71
CA PHE A 123 -8.86 7.05 -8.10
C PHE A 123 -10.13 6.20 -8.31
N LEU A 124 -10.35 5.22 -7.42
CA LEU A 124 -11.55 4.37 -7.50
C LEU A 124 -12.83 5.17 -7.23
N ALA A 125 -12.79 6.12 -6.30
CA ALA A 125 -13.92 7.02 -6.03
C ALA A 125 -14.24 7.90 -7.25
N MET A 126 -13.22 8.50 -7.86
CA MET A 126 -13.39 9.29 -9.09
C MET A 126 -13.94 8.48 -10.25
N SER A 127 -13.42 7.25 -10.44
CA SER A 127 -13.91 6.36 -11.50
C SER A 127 -15.40 6.08 -11.35
N LYS A 128 -15.85 5.78 -10.11
CA LYS A 128 -17.28 5.60 -9.83
C LYS A 128 -18.11 6.85 -10.09
N ILE A 129 -17.58 8.04 -9.81
CA ILE A 129 -18.28 9.30 -10.08
C ILE A 129 -18.45 9.50 -11.58
N MET A 130 -17.38 9.25 -12.35
CA MET A 130 -17.41 9.35 -13.81
C MET A 130 -18.37 8.35 -14.46
N ASP A 131 -18.51 7.15 -13.88
CA ASP A 131 -19.43 6.13 -14.38
C ASP A 131 -20.89 6.42 -14.02
N ALA A 132 -21.13 7.09 -12.87
CA ALA A 132 -22.47 7.28 -12.31
C ALA A 132 -23.14 8.59 -12.72
N TYR A 133 -22.36 9.61 -13.10
CA TYR A 133 -22.87 10.96 -13.37
C TYR A 133 -22.39 11.46 -14.72
N SER A 134 -23.30 12.11 -15.44
CA SER A 134 -22.96 12.87 -16.64
C SER A 134 -22.15 14.13 -16.30
N GLN A 135 -21.47 14.68 -17.30
CA GLN A 135 -20.74 15.94 -17.15
C GLN A 135 -21.67 17.08 -16.72
N GLU A 136 -22.87 17.16 -17.28
CA GLU A 136 -23.85 18.21 -16.97
C GLU A 136 -24.28 18.18 -15.50
N GLU A 137 -24.52 16.98 -14.94
CA GLU A 137 -24.86 16.81 -13.52
C GLU A 137 -23.71 17.26 -12.61
N LEU A 138 -22.47 16.89 -12.96
CA LEU A 138 -21.28 17.30 -12.20
C LEU A 138 -21.06 18.82 -12.25
N GLU A 139 -21.30 19.45 -13.39
CA GLU A 139 -21.25 20.92 -13.53
C GLU A 139 -22.34 21.59 -12.69
N GLY A 140 -23.55 21.02 -12.67
CA GLY A 140 -24.63 21.46 -11.79
C GLY A 140 -24.23 21.42 -10.31
N PHE A 141 -23.67 20.29 -9.84
CA PHE A 141 -23.16 20.18 -8.47
C PHE A 141 -22.02 21.16 -8.18
N LYS A 142 -21.12 21.40 -9.14
CA LYS A 142 -20.05 22.40 -9.01
C LYS A 142 -20.64 23.80 -8.80
N ALA A 143 -21.65 24.18 -9.58
CA ALA A 143 -22.30 25.49 -9.46
C ALA A 143 -23.00 25.66 -8.10
N THR A 144 -23.69 24.62 -7.62
CA THR A 144 -24.29 24.60 -6.28
C THR A 144 -23.22 24.70 -5.18
N ALA A 145 -22.12 23.95 -5.30
CA ALA A 145 -21.05 23.95 -4.30
C ALA A 145 -20.37 25.32 -4.14
N LYS A 146 -20.20 26.08 -5.23
CA LYS A 146 -19.64 27.45 -5.21
C LYS A 146 -20.42 28.40 -4.29
N GLN A 147 -21.73 28.20 -4.13
CA GLN A 147 -22.56 29.03 -3.25
C GLN A 147 -22.19 28.86 -1.77
N PHE A 148 -21.64 27.70 -1.40
CA PHE A 148 -21.24 27.39 -0.03
C PHE A 148 -19.74 27.58 0.22
N LEU A 149 -18.92 27.39 -0.82
CA LEU A 149 -17.45 27.40 -0.70
C LEU A 149 -16.80 28.76 -1.05
N GLY A 150 -17.57 29.72 -1.58
CA GLY A 150 -17.00 30.95 -2.16
C GLY A 150 -16.26 30.67 -3.49
N GLU A 151 -15.56 31.66 -4.04
CA GLU A 151 -14.81 31.56 -5.32
C GLU A 151 -13.58 30.61 -5.29
N VAL A 152 -13.59 29.55 -4.49
CA VAL A 152 -12.42 28.68 -4.30
C VAL A 152 -12.45 27.44 -5.22
N VAL A 153 -13.38 27.32 -6.18
CA VAL A 153 -13.49 26.19 -7.14
C VAL A 153 -13.76 26.62 -8.59
#